data_AF-F2TY41-F1
#
_entry.id   AF-F2TY41-F1
#
_cell.length_a   1.000
_cell.length_b   1.000
_cell.length_c   1.000
_cell.angle_alpha   90.00
_cell.angle_beta   90.00
_cell.angle_gamma   90.00
#
_symmetry.space_group_name_H-M   'P 1'
#
loop_
_entity.id
_entity.type
_entity.pdbx_description
1 polymer ?
#
loop_
_entity_poly.entity_id
_entity_poly.type
_entity_poly.pdbx_seq_one_letter_code
_entity_poly.pdbx_strand_id
1 'polypeptide(L)'
;MSVKVGINGFGRIGRIVLRAALKHPEVTVVSVNDPFMDLDYMVYNFKHDSTHGKFDGSVEAQDGKLVINGSPINVHSCMKPEEIPWGSDGVDVVVESTGVFTTTEKSQAHLKAGAKKVVISAPSADAPMFVLGVNEDKYDASS
;
A
#
# COMPACT_ATOMS: atom_id res chain seq x y z
N MET A 1 16.54 9.86 -1.47
CA MET A 1 15.13 10.29 -1.38
C MET A 1 14.32 9.01 -1.28
N SER A 2 13.47 8.83 -0.27
CA SER A 2 12.70 7.58 -0.14
C SER A 2 11.50 7.58 -1.09
N VAL A 3 11.17 6.41 -1.63
CA VAL A 3 9.97 6.20 -2.46
C VAL A 3 8.75 6.20 -1.55
N LYS A 4 7.78 7.06 -1.83
CA LYS A 4 6.54 7.15 -1.07
C LYS A 4 5.53 6.15 -1.59
N VAL A 5 5.07 5.25 -0.71
CA VAL A 5 4.18 4.16 -1.05
C VAL A 5 2.79 4.39 -0.47
N GLY A 6 1.78 4.17 -1.31
CA GLY A 6 0.37 4.01 -0.90
C GLY A 6 -0.02 2.54 -0.93
N ILE A 7 -0.86 2.09 0.00
CA ILE A 7 -1.37 0.72 0.02
C ILE A 7 -2.89 0.75 -0.16
N ASN A 8 -3.39 0.10 -1.21
CA ASN A 8 -4.82 -0.16 -1.36
C ASN A 8 -5.14 -1.59 -0.91
N GLY A 9 -6.02 -1.72 0.08
CA GLY A 9 -6.36 -2.96 0.77
C GLY A 9 -5.41 -3.25 1.94
N PHE A 10 -5.87 -3.06 3.18
CA PHE A 10 -5.07 -3.30 4.38
C PHE A 10 -5.24 -4.74 4.93
N GLY A 11 -5.32 -5.68 3.99
CA GLY A 11 -5.44 -7.11 4.25
C GLY A 11 -4.09 -7.75 4.63
N ARG A 12 -3.99 -9.07 4.45
CA ARG A 12 -2.77 -9.83 4.79
C ARG A 12 -1.53 -9.28 4.09
N ILE A 13 -1.60 -9.09 2.77
CA ILE A 13 -0.47 -8.61 1.97
C ILE A 13 -0.14 -7.15 2.33
N GLY A 14 -1.13 -6.25 2.34
CA GLY A 14 -0.91 -4.84 2.69
C GLY A 14 -0.21 -4.66 4.05
N ARG A 15 -0.62 -5.38 5.09
CA ARG A 15 0.03 -5.30 6.41
C ARG A 15 1.45 -5.84 6.41
N ILE A 16 1.72 -6.93 5.69
CA ILE A 16 3.07 -7.49 5.58
C ILE A 16 3.98 -6.55 4.78
N VAL A 17 3.46 -5.93 3.71
CA VAL A 17 4.19 -4.90 2.94
C VAL A 17 4.56 -3.74 3.84
N LEU A 18 3.64 -3.24 4.68
CA LEU A 18 3.97 -2.19 5.64
C LEU A 18 5.03 -2.64 6.67
N ARG A 19 4.90 -3.85 7.23
CA ARG A 19 5.92 -4.41 8.15
C ARG A 19 7.30 -4.52 7.50
N ALA A 20 7.37 -4.90 6.23
CA ALA A 20 8.61 -4.96 5.48
C ALA A 20 9.16 -3.56 5.22
N ALA A 21 8.33 -2.63 4.72
CA ALA A 21 8.72 -1.25 4.42
C ALA A 21 9.35 -0.53 5.63
N LEU A 22 8.84 -0.76 6.84
CA LEU A 22 9.41 -0.20 8.08
C LEU A 22 10.87 -0.61 8.34
N LYS A 23 11.35 -1.68 7.71
CA LYS A 23 12.74 -2.16 7.80
C LYS A 23 13.62 -1.71 6.64
N HIS A 24 13.07 -0.99 5.66
CA HIS A 24 13.76 -0.58 4.45
C HIS A 24 13.85 0.96 4.36
N PRO A 25 15.05 1.55 4.49
CA PRO A 25 15.20 3.01 4.58
C PRO A 25 14.84 3.77 3.30
N GLU A 26 14.76 3.08 2.16
CA GLU A 26 14.44 3.66 0.86
C GLU A 26 12.94 3.70 0.56
N VAL A 27 12.10 3.12 1.43
CA VAL A 27 10.66 3.02 1.24
C VAL A 27 9.95 3.66 2.43
N THR A 28 8.94 4.47 2.16
CA THR A 28 8.12 5.09 3.20
C THR A 28 6.66 4.94 2.83
N VAL A 29 5.90 4.19 3.63
CA VAL A 29 4.44 4.12 3.45
C VAL A 29 3.84 5.39 4.05
N VAL A 30 3.12 6.16 3.22
CA VAL A 30 2.55 7.46 3.61
C VAL A 30 1.03 7.44 3.67
N SER A 31 0.39 6.46 3.02
CA SER A 31 -1.06 6.39 2.91
C SER A 31 -1.57 4.96 2.78
N VAL A 32 -2.70 4.67 3.41
CA VAL A 32 -3.40 3.38 3.35
C VAL A 32 -4.89 3.63 3.06
N ASN A 33 -5.48 2.83 2.19
CA ASN A 33 -6.91 2.83 1.92
C ASN A 33 -7.52 1.45 2.19
N ASP A 34 -8.58 1.41 3.00
CA ASP A 34 -9.45 0.24 3.12
C ASP A 34 -10.87 0.66 3.51
N PRO A 35 -11.87 0.55 2.62
CA PRO A 35 -13.23 0.99 2.91
C PRO A 35 -13.97 0.08 3.90
N PHE A 36 -13.40 -1.07 4.27
CA PHE A 36 -14.03 -2.06 5.15
C PHE A 36 -13.33 -2.20 6.50
N MET A 37 -12.37 -1.32 6.80
CA MET A 37 -11.59 -1.37 8.03
C MET A 37 -11.51 0.03 8.63
N ASP A 38 -12.02 0.20 9.85
CA ASP A 38 -11.81 1.43 10.60
C ASP A 38 -10.38 1.50 11.19
N LEU A 39 -9.99 2.71 11.62
CA LEU A 39 -8.64 2.97 12.10
C LEU A 39 -8.29 2.15 13.35
N ASP A 40 -9.22 1.97 14.28
CA ASP A 40 -8.98 1.19 15.51
C ASP A 40 -8.74 -0.28 15.17
N TYR A 41 -9.47 -0.82 14.19
CA TYR A 41 -9.28 -2.17 13.72
C TYR A 41 -8.00 -2.33 12.89
N MET A 42 -7.59 -1.30 12.13
CA MET A 42 -6.26 -1.27 11.49
C MET A 42 -5.15 -1.36 12.54
N VAL A 43 -5.23 -0.57 13.61
CA VAL A 43 -4.26 -0.59 14.73
C VAL A 43 -4.22 -1.98 15.36
N TYR A 44 -5.37 -2.58 15.66
CA TYR A 44 -5.46 -3.92 16.24
C TYR A 44 -4.83 -4.98 15.34
N ASN A 45 -5.22 -5.03 14.06
CA ASN A 45 -4.73 -6.02 13.09
C ASN A 45 -3.25 -5.85 12.75
N PHE A 46 -2.73 -4.62 12.82
CA PHE A 46 -1.31 -4.40 12.63
C PHE A 46 -0.50 -4.82 13.87
N LYS A 47 -1.01 -4.55 15.08
CA LYS A 47 -0.41 -5.02 16.35
C LYS A 47 -0.39 -6.53 16.45
N HIS A 48 -1.48 -7.19 16.09
CA HIS A 48 -1.67 -8.62 16.33
C HIS A 48 -1.80 -9.39 15.01
N ASP A 49 -0.78 -10.19 14.70
CA ASP A 49 -0.80 -11.12 13.57
C ASP A 49 -0.60 -12.55 14.07
N SER A 50 -1.53 -13.44 13.73
CA SER A 50 -1.50 -14.83 14.22
C SER A 50 -0.36 -15.67 13.63
N THR A 51 0.17 -15.29 12.47
CA THR A 51 1.24 -16.06 11.78
C THR A 51 2.60 -15.43 12.04
N HIS A 52 2.69 -14.10 11.99
CA HIS A 52 3.93 -13.34 12.11
C HIS A 52 4.16 -12.75 13.51
N GLY A 53 3.26 -13.06 14.45
CA GLY A 53 3.33 -12.58 15.83
C GLY A 53 2.99 -11.10 16.00
N LYS A 54 3.11 -10.66 17.25
CA LYS A 54 2.87 -9.28 17.64
C LYS A 54 3.91 -8.36 16.99
N PHE A 55 3.49 -7.19 16.52
CA PHE A 55 4.40 -6.17 16.04
C PHE A 55 5.26 -5.65 17.19
N ASP A 56 6.57 -5.56 16.96
CA ASP A 56 7.56 -5.05 17.91
C ASP A 56 7.77 -3.55 17.68
N GLY A 57 6.95 -2.74 18.34
CA GLY A 57 6.95 -1.28 18.21
C GLY A 57 5.64 -0.65 18.68
N SER A 58 5.54 0.68 18.56
CA SER A 58 4.31 1.40 18.87
C SER A 58 3.39 1.48 17.65
N VAL A 59 2.09 1.32 17.88
CA VAL A 59 1.05 1.42 16.86
C VAL A 59 -0.14 2.08 17.55
N GLU A 60 -0.61 3.20 17.04
CA GLU A 60 -1.71 3.94 17.65
C GLU A 60 -2.51 4.71 16.61
N ALA A 61 -3.72 5.06 17.00
CA ALA A 61 -4.58 5.97 16.26
C ALA A 61 -4.36 7.37 16.85
N GLN A 62 -3.94 8.32 16.02
CA GLN A 62 -3.76 9.71 16.45
C GLN A 62 -4.22 10.64 15.32
N ASP A 63 -5.08 11.61 15.64
CA ASP A 63 -5.58 12.63 14.71
C ASP A 63 -6.13 12.05 13.39
N GLY A 64 -6.83 10.92 13.48
CA GLY A 64 -7.39 10.21 12.32
C GLY A 64 -6.35 9.49 11.46
N LYS A 65 -5.12 9.33 11.95
CA LYS A 65 -4.01 8.67 11.25
C LYS A 65 -3.56 7.41 11.98
N LEU A 66 -3.01 6.48 11.20
CA LEU A 66 -2.30 5.32 11.74
C LEU A 66 -0.86 5.75 12.03
N VAL A 67 -0.48 5.77 13.30
CA VAL A 67 0.87 6.14 13.72
C VAL A 67 1.64 4.88 14.10
N ILE A 68 2.76 4.63 13.42
CA ILE A 68 3.64 3.49 13.71
C ILE A 68 5.02 4.01 14.05
N ASN A 69 5.53 3.67 15.24
CA ASN A 69 6.82 4.15 15.74
C ASN A 69 6.96 5.67 15.63
N GLY A 70 5.88 6.41 15.93
CA GLY A 70 5.81 7.88 15.82
C GLY A 70 5.67 8.44 14.40
N SER A 71 5.65 7.59 13.37
CA SER A 71 5.48 8.01 11.98
C SER A 71 4.00 7.97 11.56
N PRO A 72 3.38 9.10 11.19
CA PRO A 72 1.97 9.14 10.81
C PRO A 72 1.75 8.67 9.37
N ILE A 73 0.70 7.89 9.16
CA ILE A 73 0.23 7.38 7.87
C ILE A 73 -1.21 7.83 7.68
N ASN A 74 -1.51 8.45 6.53
CA ASN A 74 -2.86 8.86 6.19
C ASN A 74 -3.75 7.62 5.97
N VAL A 75 -4.99 7.67 6.45
CA VAL A 75 -5.93 6.56 6.34
C VAL A 75 -7.17 7.04 5.59
N HIS A 76 -7.58 6.26 4.60
CA HIS A 76 -8.74 6.52 3.76
C HIS A 76 -9.66 5.29 3.73
N SER A 77 -10.93 5.54 3.42
CA SER A 77 -11.98 4.51 3.32
C SER A 77 -12.77 4.66 2.02
N CYS A 78 -12.10 4.98 0.92
CA CYS A 78 -12.71 5.18 -0.38
C CYS A 78 -12.98 3.82 -1.05
N MET A 79 -14.19 3.67 -1.60
CA MET A 79 -14.58 2.47 -2.35
C MET A 79 -13.96 2.41 -3.74
N LYS A 80 -13.77 3.59 -4.34
CA LYS A 80 -13.26 3.72 -5.71
C LYS A 80 -11.81 4.22 -5.69
N PRO A 81 -10.89 3.56 -6.39
CA PRO A 81 -9.47 3.95 -6.42
C PRO A 81 -9.20 5.39 -6.86
N GLU A 82 -10.01 5.92 -7.77
CA GLU A 82 -9.88 7.28 -8.31
C GLU A 82 -10.26 8.38 -7.32
N GLU A 83 -10.97 8.05 -6.24
CA GLU A 83 -11.36 9.00 -5.17
C GLU A 83 -10.29 9.11 -4.07
N ILE A 84 -9.31 8.19 -4.05
CA ILE A 84 -8.27 8.17 -3.02
C ILE A 84 -7.28 9.31 -3.31
N PRO A 85 -6.93 10.16 -2.35
CA PRO A 85 -6.13 11.37 -2.61
C PRO A 85 -4.62 11.09 -2.69
N TRP A 86 -4.18 10.14 -3.53
CA TRP A 86 -2.77 9.74 -3.68
C TRP A 86 -1.85 10.91 -4.03
N GLY A 87 -2.29 11.78 -4.95
CA GLY A 87 -1.52 12.97 -5.34
C GLY A 87 -1.30 13.93 -4.17
N SER A 88 -2.33 14.17 -3.35
CA SER A 88 -2.25 15.02 -2.16
C SER A 88 -1.37 14.42 -1.06
N ASP A 89 -1.40 13.10 -0.92
CA ASP A 89 -0.55 12.35 0.00
C ASP A 89 0.91 12.22 -0.50
N GLY A 90 1.16 12.59 -1.76
CA GLY A 90 2.46 12.51 -2.41
C GLY A 90 2.92 11.09 -2.68
N VAL A 91 2.01 10.17 -2.95
CA VAL A 91 2.32 8.76 -3.26
C VAL A 91 2.98 8.65 -4.63
N ASP A 92 4.15 7.99 -4.68
CA ASP A 92 4.83 7.65 -5.93
C ASP A 92 4.32 6.32 -6.48
N VAL A 93 4.24 5.29 -5.63
CA VAL A 93 3.88 3.92 -6.02
C VAL A 93 2.72 3.42 -5.16
N VAL A 94 1.68 2.91 -5.79
CA VAL A 94 0.60 2.20 -5.11
C VAL A 94 0.87 0.70 -5.14
N VAL A 95 0.74 0.06 -3.99
CA VAL A 95 0.60 -1.40 -3.88
C VAL A 95 -0.88 -1.72 -3.88
N GLU A 96 -1.36 -2.28 -4.99
CA GLU A 96 -2.74 -2.72 -5.16
C GLU A 96 -2.87 -4.15 -4.62
N SER A 97 -3.39 -4.27 -3.40
CA SER A 97 -3.48 -5.52 -2.65
C SER A 97 -4.89 -5.87 -2.18
N THR A 98 -5.91 -5.28 -2.80
CA THR A 98 -7.33 -5.65 -2.58
C THR A 98 -7.68 -6.97 -3.25
N GLY A 99 -7.00 -7.30 -4.36
CA GLY A 99 -7.33 -8.43 -5.23
C GLY A 99 -8.48 -8.19 -6.20
N VAL A 100 -9.06 -6.98 -6.24
CA VAL A 100 -10.19 -6.62 -7.10
C VAL A 100 -9.76 -5.88 -8.37
N PHE A 101 -8.74 -5.02 -8.27
CA PHE A 101 -8.26 -4.16 -9.36
C PHE A 101 -7.03 -4.76 -10.06
N THR A 102 -7.16 -5.99 -10.55
CA THR A 102 -6.04 -6.78 -11.09
C THR A 102 -5.80 -6.65 -12.59
N THR A 103 -6.51 -5.77 -13.29
CA THR A 103 -6.26 -5.46 -14.71
C THR A 103 -5.67 -4.07 -14.88
N THR A 104 -5.05 -3.82 -16.02
CA THR A 104 -4.46 -2.53 -16.37
C THR A 104 -5.53 -1.43 -16.35
N GLU A 105 -6.69 -1.67 -16.96
CA GLU A 105 -7.80 -0.71 -16.97
C GLU A 105 -8.29 -0.34 -15.57
N LYS A 106 -8.43 -1.33 -14.69
CA LYS A 106 -8.92 -1.13 -13.32
C LYS A 106 -7.88 -0.42 -12.44
N SER A 107 -6.63 -0.84 -12.53
CA SER A 107 -5.54 -0.26 -11.73
C SER A 107 -5.15 1.15 -12.17
N GLN A 108 -5.40 1.54 -13.43
CA GLN A 108 -5.21 2.90 -13.92
C GLN A 108 -5.98 3.97 -13.12
N ALA A 109 -7.05 3.60 -12.42
CA ALA A 109 -7.78 4.51 -11.54
C ALA A 109 -6.87 5.11 -10.43
N HIS A 110 -5.86 4.37 -9.95
CA HIS A 110 -4.86 4.91 -9.02
C HIS A 110 -3.96 5.98 -9.65
N LEU A 111 -3.62 5.83 -10.93
CA LEU A 111 -2.82 6.81 -11.66
C LEU A 111 -3.61 8.11 -11.85
N LYS A 112 -4.92 7.99 -12.15
CA LYS A 112 -5.83 9.14 -12.23
C LYS A 112 -5.96 9.89 -10.89
N ALA A 113 -5.87 9.16 -9.78
CA ALA A 113 -5.85 9.70 -8.42
C ALA A 113 -4.50 10.34 -8.02
N GLY A 114 -3.49 10.33 -8.90
CA GLY A 114 -2.23 11.05 -8.74
C GLY A 114 -1.03 10.21 -8.32
N ALA A 115 -1.16 8.88 -8.23
CA ALA A 115 0.00 7.99 -8.10
C ALA A 115 0.79 7.94 -9.43
N LYS A 116 2.10 7.68 -9.36
CA LYS A 116 2.94 7.60 -10.58
C LYS A 116 3.01 6.19 -11.14
N LYS A 117 2.99 5.17 -10.28
CA LYS A 117 3.07 3.75 -10.66
C LYS A 117 2.14 2.90 -9.78
N VAL A 118 1.77 1.73 -10.28
CA VAL A 118 0.96 0.74 -9.55
C VAL A 118 1.64 -0.62 -9.65
N VAL A 119 1.73 -1.31 -8.52
CA VAL A 119 2.16 -2.71 -8.42
C VAL A 119 0.98 -3.53 -7.94
N ILE A 120 0.48 -4.42 -8.80
CA ILE A 120 -0.62 -5.33 -8.48
C ILE A 120 -0.04 -6.54 -7.75
N SER A 121 -0.51 -6.82 -6.54
CA SER A 121 0.02 -7.90 -5.69
C SER A 121 -0.59 -9.28 -6.01
N ALA A 122 -1.07 -9.48 -7.23
CA ALA A 122 -1.76 -10.66 -7.69
C ALA A 122 -1.54 -10.84 -9.21
N PRO A 123 -1.75 -12.05 -9.76
CA PRO A 123 -1.68 -12.26 -11.20
C PRO A 123 -2.64 -11.32 -11.94
N SER A 124 -2.12 -10.71 -13.00
CA SER A 124 -2.90 -9.87 -13.91
C SER A 124 -3.13 -10.58 -15.23
N ALA A 125 -4.27 -10.31 -15.86
CA ALA A 125 -4.58 -10.83 -17.18
C ALA A 125 -3.84 -10.08 -18.30
N ASP A 126 -3.43 -8.83 -18.05
CA ASP A 126 -2.94 -7.91 -19.09
C ASP A 126 -1.72 -7.07 -18.66
N ALA A 127 -1.45 -6.90 -17.36
CA ALA A 127 -0.30 -6.14 -16.90
C ALA A 127 1.01 -6.95 -17.00
N PRO A 128 2.15 -6.31 -17.30
CA PRO A 128 3.46 -6.95 -17.23
C PRO A 128 3.73 -7.55 -15.85
N MET A 129 4.18 -8.81 -15.81
CA MET A 129 4.48 -9.53 -14.57
C MET A 129 5.97 -9.73 -14.38
N PHE A 130 6.45 -9.39 -13.19
CA PHE A 130 7.86 -9.50 -12.81
C PHE A 130 8.00 -10.35 -11.55
N VAL A 131 8.97 -11.25 -11.57
CA VAL A 131 9.43 -12.04 -10.44
C VAL A 131 10.88 -11.65 -10.19
N LEU A 132 11.16 -11.11 -9.01
CA LEU A 132 12.51 -10.74 -8.60
C LEU A 132 13.42 -11.98 -8.58
N GLY A 133 14.63 -11.85 -9.12
CA GLY A 133 15.59 -12.91 -9.36
C GLY A 133 15.36 -13.72 -10.65
N VAL A 134 14.41 -13.33 -11.51
CA VAL A 134 14.03 -14.10 -12.71
C VAL A 134 13.93 -13.24 -13.96
N ASN A 135 13.17 -12.14 -13.91
CA ASN A 135 12.89 -11.32 -15.09
C ASN A 135 12.71 -9.82 -14.78
N GLU A 136 13.14 -9.35 -13.63
CA GLU A 136 13.08 -7.93 -13.24
C GLU A 136 13.92 -7.02 -14.14
N ASP A 137 14.94 -7.57 -14.80
CA ASP A 137 15.77 -6.89 -15.79
C ASP A 137 14.99 -6.43 -17.02
N LYS A 138 13.82 -7.02 -17.27
CA LYS A 138 12.92 -6.64 -18.37
C LYS A 138 12.04 -5.43 -18.02
N TYR A 139 12.12 -4.91 -16.81
CA TYR A 139 11.35 -3.75 -16.41
C TYR A 139 11.85 -2.49 -17.13
N ASP A 140 10.97 -1.85 -17.90
CA ASP A 140 11.23 -0.56 -18.52
C ASP A 140 10.61 0.56 -17.68
N ALA A 141 11.47 1.42 -17.12
CA ALA A 141 11.06 2.53 -16.28
C ALA A 141 10.44 3.72 -17.05
N SER A 142 10.56 3.73 -18.38
CA SER A 142 10.00 4.75 -19.27
C SER A 142 8.54 4.49 -19.66
N SER A 143 8.06 3.27 -19.37
CA SER A 143 6.68 2.81 -19.58
C SER A 143 5.73 3.21 -18.46
#